data_AF-A0A372MCR5-F1
#
_entry.id   AF-A0A372MCR5-F1
#
_cell.length_a   1.000
_cell.length_b   1.000
_cell.length_c   1.000
_cell.angle_alpha   90.00
_cell.angle_beta   90.00
_cell.angle_gamma   90.00
#
_symmetry.space_group_name_H-M   'P 1'
#
loop_
_entity.id
_entity.type
_entity.pdbx_description
1 polymer ?
#
loop_
_entity_poly.entity_id
_entity_poly.type
_entity_poly.pdbx_seq_one_letter_code
_entity_poly.pdbx_strand_id
1 'polypeptide(L)'
;MAIVHRTTLTPTKLDLISDWLPSRPWYQAKGKAPSPATLTRLGGFRLDDPAGEVGIELMVVGDTAGETPQYYLAPLTYRGAPLPDAPDEALLGTAEHGVLGTRWIYDAAHDPVFVTQLCALFLGETEAQAQRESNTPDPSVAHHYTGAAHTAAEFRTTRTESGPRTTDIVVEPGPLTFRINRVLTNEGIGEGPVGEPWSALGHLTADWTLIDETPARGKYVVILDGTPDQS
;
A
#
# COMPACT_ATOMS: atom_id res chain seq x y z
N MET A 1 -11.02 11.88 10.25
CA MET A 1 -10.49 12.70 9.14
C MET A 1 -9.07 13.11 9.45
N ALA A 2 -8.11 12.80 8.58
CA ALA A 2 -6.69 13.06 8.85
C ALA A 2 -6.20 14.36 8.20
N ILE A 3 -5.66 15.27 9.02
CA ILE A 3 -5.12 16.58 8.58
C ILE A 3 -3.73 16.40 7.96
N VAL A 4 -3.51 16.98 6.77
CA VAL A 4 -2.18 17.09 6.17
C VAL A 4 -1.44 18.25 6.83
N HIS A 5 -0.48 17.94 7.70
CA HIS A 5 0.44 18.95 8.22
C HIS A 5 1.53 19.24 7.17
N ARG A 6 1.66 20.51 6.76
CA ARG A 6 2.82 20.99 6.00
C ARG A 6 3.99 21.19 6.97
N THR A 7 4.69 20.12 7.28
CA THR A 7 5.86 20.12 8.17
C THR A 7 6.95 19.20 7.64
N THR A 8 8.12 19.26 8.26
CA THR A 8 9.20 18.31 8.01
C THR A 8 8.90 16.96 8.66
N LEU A 9 9.39 15.90 8.00
CA LEU A 9 9.52 14.55 8.52
C LEU A 9 10.98 14.14 8.34
N THR A 10 11.64 13.73 9.42
CA THR A 10 13.08 13.39 9.38
C THR A 10 13.35 12.08 10.11
N PRO A 11 13.84 11.02 9.43
CA PRO A 11 14.07 10.92 7.98
C PRO A 11 12.78 11.11 7.16
N THR A 12 12.91 11.47 5.89
CA THR A 12 11.76 11.54 4.98
C THR A 12 11.24 10.13 4.67
N LYS A 13 10.04 10.05 4.10
CA LYS A 13 9.45 8.77 3.67
C LYS A 13 10.33 8.07 2.63
N LEU A 14 10.92 8.84 1.71
CA LEU A 14 11.80 8.27 0.67
C LEU A 14 13.12 7.78 1.27
N ASP A 15 13.65 8.42 2.31
CA ASP A 15 14.82 7.90 3.05
C ASP A 15 14.53 6.53 3.66
N LEU A 16 13.42 6.41 4.37
CA LEU A 16 13.02 5.15 5.00
C LEU A 16 12.71 4.06 3.95
N ILE A 17 12.05 4.42 2.85
CA ILE A 17 11.78 3.49 1.76
C ILE A 17 13.09 3.05 1.11
N SER A 18 14.05 3.95 0.84
CA SER A 18 15.31 3.56 0.19
C SER A 18 16.12 2.55 1.01
N ASP A 19 16.08 2.67 2.34
CA ASP A 19 16.79 1.74 3.23
C ASP A 19 16.07 0.39 3.36
N TRP A 20 14.73 0.41 3.42
CA TRP A 20 13.91 -0.78 3.63
C TRP A 20 13.72 -1.62 2.36
N LEU A 21 13.46 -0.96 1.22
CA LEU A 21 13.06 -1.57 -0.04
C LEU A 21 13.99 -2.70 -0.55
N PRO A 22 15.33 -2.60 -0.48
CA PRO A 22 16.24 -3.64 -0.98
C PRO A 22 16.11 -5.00 -0.30
N SER A 23 15.63 -5.02 0.95
CA SER A 23 15.44 -6.25 1.72
C SER A 23 14.16 -7.00 1.36
N ARG A 24 13.30 -6.43 0.50
CA ARG A 24 12.00 -7.00 0.17
C ARG A 24 12.10 -8.08 -0.91
N PRO A 25 11.34 -9.18 -0.81
CA PRO A 25 11.39 -10.26 -1.79
C PRO A 25 10.93 -9.82 -3.19
N TRP A 26 10.12 -8.77 -3.25
CA TRP A 26 9.60 -8.20 -4.49
C TRP A 26 10.46 -7.06 -5.09
N TYR A 27 11.60 -6.73 -4.47
CA TYR A 27 12.52 -5.74 -5.04
C TYR A 27 13.21 -6.28 -6.30
N GLN A 28 13.07 -5.55 -7.41
CA GLN A 28 13.50 -6.01 -8.74
C GLN A 28 14.90 -5.54 -9.13
N ALA A 29 15.39 -4.43 -8.57
CA ALA A 29 16.72 -3.89 -8.88
C ALA A 29 17.81 -4.50 -7.99
N LYS A 30 17.85 -5.84 -7.90
CA LYS A 30 18.78 -6.58 -7.03
C LYS A 30 20.24 -6.18 -7.30
N GLY A 31 20.99 -5.91 -6.23
CA GLY A 31 22.40 -5.49 -6.30
C GLY A 31 22.63 -4.00 -6.59
N LYS A 32 21.56 -3.21 -6.74
CA LYS A 32 21.61 -1.75 -6.76
C LYS A 32 20.80 -1.24 -5.58
N ALA A 33 21.46 -0.66 -4.59
CA ALA A 33 20.73 -0.03 -3.49
C ALA A 33 20.18 1.32 -3.99
N PRO A 34 18.88 1.58 -3.85
CA PRO A 34 18.32 2.88 -4.14
C PRO A 34 18.80 3.88 -3.09
N SER A 35 18.70 5.14 -3.44
CA SER A 35 18.87 6.26 -2.51
C SER A 35 17.67 7.18 -2.65
N PRO A 36 17.47 8.14 -1.72
CA PRO A 36 16.41 9.12 -1.84
C PRO A 36 16.44 9.89 -3.17
N ALA A 37 17.63 10.05 -3.76
CA ALA A 37 17.83 10.74 -5.03
C ALA A 37 17.43 9.90 -6.27
N THR A 38 17.33 8.58 -6.13
CA THR A 38 16.89 7.67 -7.21
C THR A 38 15.44 7.23 -7.03
N LEU A 39 14.79 7.67 -5.94
CA LEU A 39 13.39 7.40 -5.67
C LEU A 39 12.54 8.66 -5.94
N THR A 40 11.44 8.47 -6.67
CA THR A 40 10.50 9.55 -6.98
C THR A 40 9.10 9.13 -6.54
N ARG A 41 8.39 9.99 -5.81
CA ARG A 41 6.96 9.80 -5.52
C ARG A 41 6.15 10.16 -6.77
N LEU A 42 5.39 9.20 -7.27
CA LEU A 42 4.73 9.27 -8.57
C LEU A 42 3.20 9.22 -8.51
N GLY A 43 2.63 8.98 -7.33
CA GLY A 43 1.18 8.97 -7.15
C GLY A 43 0.74 8.19 -5.92
N GLY A 44 -0.54 7.82 -5.93
CA GLY A 44 -1.26 7.11 -4.87
C GLY A 44 -2.24 8.02 -4.11
N PHE A 45 -2.72 7.56 -2.96
CA PHE A 45 -3.79 8.20 -2.19
C PHE A 45 -3.66 7.92 -0.69
N ARG A 46 -4.55 8.47 0.12
CA ARG A 46 -4.61 8.27 1.58
C ARG A 46 -5.94 7.62 1.98
N LEU A 47 -5.92 6.94 3.12
CA LEU A 47 -7.12 6.55 3.83
C LEU A 47 -7.13 7.22 5.20
N ASP A 48 -8.32 7.49 5.70
CA ASP A 48 -8.49 8.07 7.03
C ASP A 48 -8.72 6.95 8.04
N ASP A 49 -7.97 6.98 9.14
CA ASP A 49 -8.33 6.24 10.35
C ASP A 49 -9.50 6.95 11.04
N PRO A 50 -10.64 6.28 11.29
CA PRO A 50 -11.77 6.83 12.03
C PRO A 50 -11.39 7.29 13.45
N ALA A 51 -10.42 6.64 14.09
CA ALA A 51 -9.92 7.04 15.41
C ALA A 51 -8.95 8.23 15.34
N GLY A 52 -8.37 8.51 14.17
CA GLY A 52 -7.41 9.60 13.96
C GLY A 52 -6.00 9.34 14.52
N GLU A 53 -5.69 8.10 14.90
CA GLU A 53 -4.44 7.72 15.55
C GLU A 53 -3.37 7.25 14.57
N VAL A 54 -3.81 6.72 13.42
CA VAL A 54 -2.95 6.13 12.39
C VAL A 54 -3.08 6.90 11.08
N GLY A 55 -1.98 7.46 10.59
CA GLY A 55 -1.92 7.93 9.21
C GLY A 55 -1.83 6.74 8.26
N ILE A 56 -2.60 6.75 7.16
CA ILE A 56 -2.58 5.67 6.17
C ILE A 56 -2.35 6.25 4.78
N GLU A 57 -1.40 5.69 4.04
CA GLU A 57 -1.06 6.12 2.69
C GLU A 57 -0.72 4.93 1.80
N LEU A 58 -1.20 4.94 0.56
CA LEU A 58 -0.67 4.08 -0.49
C LEU A 58 0.14 4.97 -1.43
N MET A 59 1.44 4.75 -1.51
CA MET A 59 2.35 5.56 -2.30
C MET A 59 2.90 4.77 -3.49
N VAL A 60 2.89 5.36 -4.68
CA VAL A 60 3.66 4.85 -5.81
C VAL A 60 5.03 5.51 -5.82
N VAL A 61 6.07 4.67 -5.86
CA VAL A 61 7.47 5.08 -5.87
C VAL A 61 8.13 4.55 -7.14
N GLY A 62 8.68 5.44 -7.95
CA GLY A 62 9.56 5.09 -9.06
C GLY A 62 10.99 4.97 -8.57
N ASP A 63 11.68 3.88 -8.94
CA ASP A 63 13.08 3.63 -8.65
C ASP A 63 13.89 3.57 -9.93
N THR A 64 14.88 4.48 -10.05
CA THR A 64 15.80 4.55 -11.19
C THR A 64 17.21 4.09 -10.85
N ALA A 65 17.41 3.33 -9.76
CA ALA A 65 18.73 2.78 -9.39
C ALA A 65 19.19 1.63 -10.30
N GLY A 66 18.25 0.91 -10.91
CA GLY A 66 18.49 -0.18 -11.87
C GLY A 66 18.68 0.30 -13.31
N GLU A 67 18.90 -0.65 -14.23
CA GLU A 67 19.02 -0.37 -15.67
C GLU A 67 17.70 0.13 -16.29
N THR A 68 16.58 -0.39 -15.80
CA THR A 68 15.22 0.01 -16.19
C THR A 68 14.49 0.57 -14.97
N PRO A 69 13.75 1.70 -15.10
CA PRO A 69 12.91 2.20 -14.03
C PRO A 69 11.90 1.16 -13.54
N GLN A 70 11.78 1.00 -12.22
CA GLN A 70 10.80 0.13 -11.59
C GLN A 70 9.77 0.97 -10.82
N TYR A 71 8.54 0.48 -10.74
CA TYR A 71 7.45 1.18 -10.05
C TYR A 71 6.92 0.29 -8.93
N TYR A 72 6.98 0.79 -7.70
CA TYR A 72 6.58 0.06 -6.52
C TYR A 72 5.39 0.71 -5.83
N LEU A 73 4.45 -0.12 -5.37
CA LEU A 73 3.40 0.30 -4.46
C LEU A 73 3.84 0.05 -3.02
N ALA A 74 3.94 1.12 -2.24
CA ALA A 74 4.28 1.09 -0.82
C ALA A 74 3.10 1.63 0.02
N PRO A 75 2.22 0.75 0.52
CA PRO A 75 1.29 1.08 1.59
C PRO A 75 2.05 1.32 2.89
N LEU A 76 1.81 2.46 3.54
CA LEU A 76 2.50 2.90 4.75
C LEU A 76 1.49 3.29 5.83
N THR A 77 1.75 2.86 7.08
CA THR A 77 1.09 3.44 8.26
C THR A 77 2.06 4.25 9.10
N TYR A 78 1.55 5.31 9.72
CA TYR A 78 2.28 6.23 10.59
C TYR A 78 1.62 6.23 11.97
N ARG A 79 2.26 5.59 12.95
CA ARG A 79 1.72 5.45 14.31
C ARG A 79 2.45 6.35 15.30
N GLY A 80 1.74 6.85 16.30
CA GLY A 80 2.33 7.60 17.43
C GLY A 80 3.02 6.74 18.48
N ALA A 81 2.97 5.41 18.34
CA ALA A 81 3.64 4.43 19.19
C ALA A 81 3.96 3.17 18.36
N PRO A 82 4.90 2.31 18.81
CA PRO A 82 5.18 1.03 18.15
C PRO A 82 3.90 0.19 17.99
N LEU A 83 3.79 -0.52 16.86
CA LEU A 83 2.74 -1.50 16.63
C LEU A 83 3.08 -2.80 17.38
N PRO A 84 2.23 -3.27 18.33
CA PRO A 84 2.45 -4.54 19.00
C PRO A 84 2.42 -5.70 18.00
N ASP A 85 3.25 -6.71 18.24
CA ASP A 85 3.28 -7.98 17.50
C ASP A 85 3.55 -7.86 15.97
N ALA A 86 3.91 -6.67 15.50
CA ALA A 86 4.38 -6.48 14.12
C ALA A 86 5.73 -7.18 13.94
N PRO A 87 5.93 -7.93 12.85
CA PRO A 87 7.23 -8.53 12.60
C PRO A 87 8.28 -7.44 12.35
N ASP A 88 9.53 -7.69 12.73
CA ASP A 88 10.61 -6.68 12.67
C ASP A 88 10.77 -6.13 11.25
N GLU A 89 10.62 -6.97 10.22
CA GLU A 89 10.72 -6.56 8.84
C GLU A 89 9.60 -5.60 8.39
N ALA A 90 8.48 -5.51 9.10
CA ALA A 90 7.40 -4.58 8.78
C ALA A 90 7.75 -3.13 9.15
N LEU A 91 8.66 -2.91 10.11
CA LEU A 91 9.10 -1.57 10.48
C LEU A 91 10.08 -1.04 9.43
N LEU A 92 9.71 0.05 8.74
CA LEU A 92 10.64 0.78 7.87
C LEU A 92 11.60 1.60 8.73
N GLY A 93 11.10 2.19 9.81
CA GLY A 93 11.89 2.95 10.76
C GLY A 93 11.06 3.95 11.56
N THR A 94 11.75 4.85 12.25
CA THR A 94 11.14 5.96 12.99
C THR A 94 11.51 7.29 12.34
N ALA A 95 10.61 8.26 12.43
CA ALA A 95 10.85 9.62 11.96
C ALA A 95 10.25 10.66 12.90
N GLU A 96 10.91 11.80 13.02
CA GLU A 96 10.43 12.97 13.75
C GLU A 96 9.53 13.82 12.86
N HIS A 97 8.27 13.93 13.24
CA HIS A 97 7.29 14.79 12.58
C HIS A 97 7.17 16.11 13.33
N GLY A 98 7.43 17.24 12.67
CA GLY A 98 7.54 18.55 13.35
C GLY A 98 6.30 19.03 14.13
N VAL A 99 5.13 18.40 13.94
CA VAL A 99 3.91 18.67 14.72
C VAL A 99 3.50 17.51 15.63
N LEU A 100 3.80 16.27 15.22
CA LEU A 100 3.23 15.08 15.85
C LEU A 100 4.27 14.33 16.70
N GLY A 101 5.52 14.79 16.72
CA GLY A 101 6.63 14.11 17.39
C GLY A 101 7.06 12.84 16.65
N THR A 102 7.68 11.91 17.37
CA THR A 102 8.14 10.63 16.84
C THR A 102 7.00 9.82 16.23
N ARG A 103 7.26 9.25 15.06
CA ARG A 103 6.34 8.39 14.32
C ARG A 103 7.04 7.09 13.95
N TRP A 104 6.35 5.97 14.17
CA TRP A 104 6.77 4.65 13.71
C TRP A 104 6.10 4.38 12.37
N ILE A 105 6.91 4.06 11.37
CA ILE A 105 6.48 3.92 9.99
C ILE A 105 6.58 2.46 9.59
N TYR A 106 5.44 1.85 9.29
CA TYR A 106 5.33 0.44 8.98
C TYR A 106 4.86 0.22 7.54
N ASP A 107 5.22 -0.93 7.00
CA ASP A 107 4.55 -1.51 5.86
C ASP A 107 3.10 -1.84 6.24
N ALA A 108 2.16 -1.11 5.65
CA ALA A 108 0.77 -1.11 6.10
C ALA A 108 0.11 -2.49 5.98
N ALA A 109 0.65 -3.39 5.16
CA ALA A 109 0.17 -4.77 5.04
C ALA A 109 0.20 -5.56 6.36
N HIS A 110 0.96 -5.10 7.35
CA HIS A 110 1.03 -5.68 8.69
C HIS A 110 0.24 -4.89 9.75
N ASP A 111 -0.41 -3.78 9.38
CA ASP A 111 -1.19 -2.94 10.30
C ASP A 111 -2.69 -3.24 10.18
N PRO A 112 -3.35 -3.74 11.25
CA PRO A 112 -4.77 -4.04 11.21
C PRO A 112 -5.65 -2.84 10.85
N VAL A 113 -5.23 -1.62 11.20
CA VAL A 113 -5.99 -0.40 10.87
C VAL A 113 -6.00 -0.16 9.37
N PHE A 114 -4.89 -0.41 8.67
CA PHE A 114 -4.85 -0.35 7.22
C PHE A 114 -5.76 -1.41 6.61
N VAL A 115 -5.72 -2.66 7.09
CA VAL A 115 -6.55 -3.74 6.54
C VAL A 115 -8.03 -3.43 6.70
N THR A 116 -8.46 -2.97 7.89
CA THR A 116 -9.85 -2.52 8.11
C THR A 116 -10.23 -1.38 7.18
N GLN A 117 -9.40 -0.36 7.00
CA GLN A 117 -9.73 0.76 6.10
C GLN A 117 -9.69 0.38 4.62
N LEU A 118 -8.85 -0.58 4.23
CA LEU A 118 -8.86 -1.14 2.88
C LEU A 118 -10.16 -1.90 2.62
N CYS A 119 -10.63 -2.73 3.57
CA CYS A 119 -11.94 -3.38 3.48
C CYS A 119 -13.07 -2.36 3.40
N ALA A 120 -13.06 -1.33 4.26
CA ALA A 120 -14.03 -0.25 4.24
C ALA A 120 -14.10 0.43 2.87
N LEU A 121 -12.95 0.65 2.22
CA LEU A 121 -12.91 1.26 0.89
C LEU A 121 -13.61 0.36 -0.14
N PHE A 122 -13.32 -0.94 -0.14
CA PHE A 122 -13.96 -1.88 -1.06
C PHE A 122 -15.47 -1.98 -0.88
N LEU A 123 -15.94 -1.88 0.37
CA LEU A 123 -17.35 -1.89 0.74
C LEU A 123 -18.06 -0.54 0.51
N GLY A 124 -17.32 0.53 0.18
CA GLY A 124 -17.86 1.88 0.04
C GLY A 124 -18.21 2.55 1.38
N GLU A 125 -17.68 2.05 2.50
CA GLU A 125 -17.85 2.61 3.84
C GLU A 125 -16.90 3.79 4.12
N THR A 126 -15.86 3.96 3.30
CA THR A 126 -14.92 5.09 3.36
C THR A 126 -14.48 5.49 1.96
N GLU A 127 -13.90 6.68 1.82
CA GLU A 127 -13.44 7.24 0.55
C GLU A 127 -11.92 7.46 0.57
N ALA A 128 -11.28 7.18 -0.56
CA ALA A 128 -9.89 7.54 -0.76
C ALA A 128 -9.72 9.07 -0.76
N GLN A 129 -8.68 9.55 -0.08
CA GLN A 129 -8.37 10.96 0.07
C GLN A 129 -7.12 11.35 -0.73
N ALA A 130 -7.09 12.57 -1.25
CA ALA A 130 -5.97 13.14 -1.96
C ALA A 130 -4.71 13.20 -1.07
N GLN A 131 -3.55 12.97 -1.68
CA GLN A 131 -2.28 12.86 -0.98
C GLN A 131 -1.76 14.14 -0.32
N ARG A 132 -2.14 15.31 -0.85
CA ARG A 132 -1.56 16.62 -0.49
C ARG A 132 -2.56 17.60 0.07
N GLU A 133 -3.84 17.23 0.07
CA GLU A 133 -4.94 18.08 0.48
C GLU A 133 -5.75 17.36 1.56
N SER A 134 -6.22 18.14 2.54
CA SER A 134 -7.00 17.58 3.64
C SER A 134 -8.47 17.55 3.24
N ASN A 135 -9.17 16.46 3.56
CA ASN A 135 -10.62 16.33 3.36
C ASN A 135 -11.06 16.48 1.89
N THR A 136 -10.20 16.06 0.97
CA THR A 136 -10.45 16.11 -0.47
C THR A 136 -10.46 14.68 -0.98
N PRO A 137 -11.59 14.13 -1.45
CA PRO A 137 -11.62 12.82 -2.09
C PRO A 137 -10.69 12.75 -3.30
N ASP A 138 -10.07 11.59 -3.54
CA ASP A 138 -9.27 11.32 -4.72
C ASP A 138 -10.12 10.65 -5.81
N PRO A 139 -10.57 11.37 -6.85
CA PRO A 139 -11.47 10.82 -7.85
C PRO A 139 -10.78 9.83 -8.80
N SER A 140 -9.44 9.71 -8.75
CA SER A 140 -8.73 8.72 -9.57
C SER A 140 -8.95 7.30 -9.06
N VAL A 141 -9.27 7.15 -7.77
CA VAL A 141 -9.40 5.86 -7.11
C VAL A 141 -10.76 5.23 -7.42
N ALA A 142 -10.74 4.03 -8.00
CA ALA A 142 -11.94 3.25 -8.28
C ALA A 142 -11.79 1.84 -7.71
N HIS A 143 -12.81 1.38 -7.00
CA HIS A 143 -12.89 0.02 -6.48
C HIS A 143 -14.12 -0.71 -7.03
N HIS A 144 -14.02 -2.03 -7.09
CA HIS A 144 -15.10 -2.93 -7.40
C HIS A 144 -15.00 -4.15 -6.50
N TYR A 145 -16.13 -4.63 -5.98
CA TYR A 145 -16.21 -5.84 -5.16
C TYR A 145 -17.57 -6.52 -5.36
N THR A 146 -17.57 -7.83 -5.55
CA THR A 146 -18.76 -8.67 -5.78
C THR A 146 -18.91 -9.79 -4.76
N GLY A 147 -18.06 -9.82 -3.73
CA GLY A 147 -18.12 -10.84 -2.68
C GLY A 147 -19.26 -10.61 -1.68
N ALA A 148 -19.27 -11.43 -0.63
CA ALA A 148 -20.34 -11.41 0.37
C ALA A 148 -20.42 -10.07 1.11
N ALA A 149 -21.64 -9.72 1.54
CA ALA A 149 -21.87 -8.53 2.34
C ALA A 149 -21.30 -8.72 3.75
N HIS A 150 -20.24 -7.98 4.04
CA HIS A 150 -19.58 -7.88 5.33
C HIS A 150 -19.46 -6.40 5.72
N THR A 151 -19.19 -6.12 6.99
CA THR A 151 -18.74 -4.79 7.42
C THR A 151 -17.22 -4.77 7.59
N ALA A 152 -16.58 -3.62 7.42
CA ALA A 152 -15.12 -3.53 7.55
C ALA A 152 -14.62 -3.99 8.94
N ALA A 153 -15.41 -3.74 9.98
CA ALA A 153 -15.11 -4.09 11.36
C ALA A 153 -15.15 -5.60 11.65
N GLU A 154 -15.73 -6.42 10.77
CA GLU A 154 -15.71 -7.88 10.89
C GLU A 154 -14.36 -8.46 10.45
N PHE A 155 -13.62 -7.75 9.59
CA PHE A 155 -12.40 -8.30 9.02
C PHE A 155 -11.25 -8.41 10.02
N ARG A 156 -10.55 -9.56 9.99
CA ARG A 156 -9.36 -9.81 10.79
C ARG A 156 -8.28 -10.43 9.91
N THR A 157 -7.08 -9.87 9.94
CA THR A 157 -5.91 -10.47 9.30
C THR A 157 -5.52 -11.75 10.03
N THR A 158 -5.38 -12.84 9.27
CA THR A 158 -4.90 -14.13 9.78
C THR A 158 -3.48 -14.43 9.30
N ARG A 159 -3.11 -13.95 8.11
CA ARG A 159 -1.78 -14.14 7.54
C ARG A 159 -1.41 -12.99 6.61
N THR A 160 -0.15 -12.56 6.65
CA THR A 160 0.43 -11.64 5.67
C THR A 160 1.69 -12.27 5.09
N GLU A 161 1.80 -12.36 3.78
CA GLU A 161 2.89 -13.06 3.10
C GLU A 161 3.36 -12.28 1.87
N SER A 162 4.66 -12.03 1.77
CA SER A 162 5.24 -11.31 0.64
C SER A 162 5.89 -12.26 -0.36
N GLY A 163 5.38 -12.25 -1.59
CA GLY A 163 5.93 -12.96 -2.73
C GLY A 163 6.89 -12.11 -3.57
N PRO A 164 7.27 -12.59 -4.76
CA PRO A 164 8.24 -11.93 -5.63
C PRO A 164 7.72 -10.68 -6.35
N ARG A 165 6.41 -10.41 -6.32
CA ARG A 165 5.80 -9.22 -6.93
C ARG A 165 4.62 -8.64 -6.14
N THR A 166 4.15 -9.35 -5.13
CA THR A 166 2.91 -9.07 -4.41
C THR A 166 3.08 -9.28 -2.91
N THR A 167 2.18 -8.72 -2.13
CA THR A 167 1.95 -9.14 -0.75
C THR A 167 0.50 -9.55 -0.60
N ASP A 168 0.26 -10.75 -0.10
CA ASP A 168 -1.06 -11.31 0.13
C ASP A 168 -1.42 -11.18 1.61
N ILE A 169 -2.59 -10.59 1.88
CA ILE A 169 -3.16 -10.46 3.23
C ILE A 169 -4.41 -11.33 3.25
N VAL A 170 -4.34 -12.43 3.99
CA VAL A 170 -5.47 -13.35 4.21
C VAL A 170 -6.28 -12.79 5.38
N VAL A 171 -7.58 -12.64 5.16
CA VAL A 171 -8.52 -12.12 6.15
C VAL A 171 -9.71 -13.05 6.34
N GLU A 172 -10.25 -13.04 7.55
CA GLU A 172 -11.57 -13.59 7.90
C GLU A 172 -12.57 -12.45 8.12
N PRO A 173 -13.89 -12.63 7.89
CA PRO A 173 -14.58 -13.87 7.52
C PRO A 173 -14.30 -14.37 6.08
N GLY A 174 -14.35 -15.70 5.91
CA GLY A 174 -13.88 -16.46 4.73
C GLY A 174 -12.35 -16.62 4.75
N PRO A 175 -11.72 -17.41 3.87
CA PRO A 175 -10.40 -17.01 3.43
C PRO A 175 -10.60 -16.08 2.23
N LEU A 176 -10.65 -14.77 2.48
CA LEU A 176 -10.48 -13.77 1.42
C LEU A 176 -9.03 -13.31 1.40
N THR A 177 -8.45 -13.17 0.22
CA THR A 177 -7.07 -12.67 0.09
C THR A 177 -7.03 -11.33 -0.60
N PHE A 178 -6.51 -10.33 0.12
CA PHE A 178 -6.20 -9.01 -0.41
C PHE A 178 -4.76 -9.03 -0.92
N ARG A 179 -4.62 -9.16 -2.24
CA ARG A 179 -3.34 -9.17 -2.93
C ARG A 179 -2.94 -7.75 -3.31
N ILE A 180 -1.92 -7.21 -2.65
CA ILE A 180 -1.30 -5.93 -2.97
C ILE A 180 -0.28 -6.15 -4.09
N ASN A 181 -0.44 -5.47 -5.22
CA ASN A 181 0.53 -5.48 -6.31
C ASN A 181 1.70 -4.56 -5.96
N ARG A 182 2.77 -5.14 -5.40
CA ARG A 182 3.97 -4.40 -4.98
C ARG A 182 4.78 -3.88 -6.15
N VAL A 183 4.80 -4.61 -7.26
CA VAL A 183 5.47 -4.18 -8.50
C VAL A 183 4.40 -3.83 -9.53
N LEU A 184 4.27 -2.54 -9.81
CA LEU A 184 3.32 -2.02 -10.78
C LEU A 184 3.90 -2.09 -12.19
N THR A 185 3.07 -2.46 -13.16
CA THR A 185 3.41 -2.42 -14.58
C THR A 185 2.56 -1.36 -15.27
N ASN A 186 3.10 -0.75 -16.32
CA ASN A 186 2.38 0.21 -17.17
C ASN A 186 1.38 -0.48 -18.12
N GLU A 187 1.21 -1.80 -18.01
CA GLU A 187 0.18 -2.52 -18.76
C GLU A 187 -1.17 -2.25 -18.08
N GLY A 188 -1.89 -1.29 -18.67
CA GLY A 188 -3.17 -0.78 -18.18
C GLY A 188 -4.12 -1.90 -17.78
N ILE A 189 -4.73 -1.77 -16.60
CA ILE A 189 -5.63 -2.78 -15.99
C ILE A 189 -5.18 -4.20 -16.35
N GLY A 190 -3.94 -4.56 -16.02
CA GLY A 190 -3.44 -5.90 -16.28
C GLY A 190 -4.48 -6.92 -15.82
N GLU A 191 -5.01 -7.70 -16.75
CA GLU A 191 -5.30 -9.09 -16.46
C GLU A 191 -4.01 -9.63 -15.84
N GLY A 192 -3.98 -9.74 -14.50
CA GLY A 192 -3.09 -10.71 -13.89
C GLY A 192 -3.34 -12.05 -14.59
N PRO A 193 -2.33 -12.93 -14.68
CA PRO A 193 -2.35 -14.08 -15.59
C PRO A 193 -3.73 -14.75 -15.67
N VAL A 194 -4.37 -14.65 -16.83
CA VAL A 194 -5.55 -15.43 -17.18
C VAL A 194 -5.08 -16.89 -17.23
N GLY A 195 -5.08 -17.58 -16.10
CA GLY A 195 -4.51 -18.92 -16.05
C GLY A 195 -4.35 -19.58 -14.68
N GLU A 196 -4.67 -18.93 -13.56
CA GLU A 196 -4.76 -19.58 -12.25
C GLU A 196 -6.21 -19.59 -11.74
N PRO A 197 -6.65 -20.64 -11.02
CA PRO A 197 -8.07 -20.97 -10.80
C PRO A 197 -8.87 -20.01 -9.90
N TRP A 198 -8.33 -18.86 -9.51
CA TRP A 198 -9.01 -17.88 -8.66
C TRP A 198 -9.60 -16.74 -9.49
N SER A 199 -10.93 -16.72 -9.61
CA SER A 199 -11.64 -15.55 -10.14
C SER A 199 -11.55 -14.39 -9.14
N ALA A 200 -11.02 -13.24 -9.55
CA ALA A 200 -10.98 -12.06 -8.70
C ALA A 200 -12.40 -11.58 -8.33
N LEU A 201 -12.68 -11.46 -7.03
CA LEU A 201 -13.92 -10.92 -6.47
C LEU A 201 -13.95 -9.39 -6.48
N GLY A 202 -12.80 -8.75 -6.60
CA GLY A 202 -12.70 -7.30 -6.56
C GLY A 202 -11.33 -6.77 -6.94
N HIS A 203 -11.27 -5.48 -7.24
CA HIS A 203 -10.02 -4.78 -7.51
C HIS A 203 -10.11 -3.31 -7.15
N LEU A 204 -8.96 -2.74 -6.79
CA LEU A 204 -8.76 -1.32 -6.53
C LEU A 204 -7.76 -0.78 -7.55
N THR A 205 -8.13 0.28 -8.25
CA THR A 205 -7.28 0.98 -9.22
C THR A 205 -7.12 2.44 -8.83
N ALA A 206 -5.97 3.02 -9.14
CA ALA A 206 -5.71 4.44 -8.99
C ALA A 206 -4.71 4.89 -10.07
N ASP A 207 -4.66 6.19 -10.32
CA ASP A 207 -3.75 6.77 -11.30
C ASP A 207 -2.38 7.05 -10.65
N TRP A 208 -1.32 7.04 -11.47
CA TRP A 208 0.01 7.53 -11.15
C TRP A 208 0.69 8.04 -12.43
N THR A 209 1.89 8.60 -12.31
CA THR A 209 2.69 9.01 -13.47
C THR A 209 3.95 8.16 -13.58
N LEU A 210 4.41 7.88 -14.78
CA LEU A 210 5.73 7.28 -15.00
C LEU A 210 6.84 8.33 -14.76
N ILE A 211 8.10 7.89 -14.77
CA ILE A 211 9.26 8.79 -14.64
C ILE A 211 9.33 9.82 -15.77
N ASP A 212 8.82 9.49 -16.96
CA ASP A 212 8.71 10.42 -18.10
C ASP A 212 7.41 11.26 -18.08
N GLU A 213 6.72 11.29 -16.94
CA GLU A 213 5.46 12.01 -16.69
C GLU A 213 4.24 11.46 -17.45
N THR A 214 4.39 10.36 -18.20
CA THR A 214 3.26 9.70 -18.86
C THR A 214 2.23 9.22 -17.81
N PRO A 215 0.93 9.54 -17.97
CA PRO A 215 -0.10 9.01 -17.09
C PRO A 215 -0.20 7.48 -17.18
N ALA A 216 -0.36 6.84 -16.04
CA ALA A 216 -0.52 5.40 -15.91
C ALA A 216 -1.64 5.06 -14.91
N ARG A 217 -2.26 3.90 -15.09
CA ARG A 217 -3.33 3.39 -14.22
C ARG A 217 -3.30 1.87 -14.19
N GLY A 218 -3.57 1.30 -13.03
CA GLY A 218 -3.49 -0.14 -12.82
C GLY A 218 -3.99 -0.57 -11.46
N LYS A 219 -4.01 -1.89 -11.24
CA LYS A 219 -4.54 -2.51 -10.03
C LYS A 219 -3.53 -2.37 -8.89
N TYR A 220 -3.91 -1.66 -7.84
CA TYR A 220 -3.13 -1.58 -6.60
C TYR A 220 -3.39 -2.81 -5.74
N VAL A 221 -4.65 -3.22 -5.64
CA VAL A 221 -5.09 -4.36 -4.84
C VAL A 221 -6.09 -5.19 -5.63
N VAL A 222 -6.03 -6.51 -5.49
CA VAL A 222 -7.01 -7.48 -6.01
C VAL A 222 -7.54 -8.30 -4.84
N ILE A 223 -8.85 -8.55 -4.80
CA ILE A 223 -9.47 -9.46 -3.84
C ILE A 223 -9.68 -10.80 -4.53
N LEU A 224 -9.17 -11.86 -3.93
CA LEU A 224 -9.29 -13.24 -4.40
C LEU A 224 -10.15 -14.05 -3.43
N ASP A 225 -10.89 -15.00 -3.98
CA ASP A 225 -11.58 -16.03 -3.19
C ASP A 225 -10.58 -17.15 -2.83
N GLY A 226 -10.42 -17.42 -1.54
CA GLY A 226 -9.50 -18.43 -1.02
C GLY A 226 -8.16 -17.90 -0.52
N THR A 227 -7.36 -18.82 0.02
CA THR A 227 -5.97 -18.61 0.45
C THR A 227 -5.04 -19.07 -0.67
N PRO A 228 -3.94 -18.34 -1.00
CA PRO A 228 -2.93 -18.84 -1.92
C PRO A 228 -2.34 -20.15 -1.41
N ASP A 229 -2.12 -21.11 -2.32
CA ASP A 229 -1.46 -22.36 -2.01
C ASP A 229 -0.02 -22.09 -1.57
N GLN A 230 0.42 -22.72 -0.47
CA GLN A 230 1.78 -22.56 0.04
C GLN A 230 2.71 -23.42 -0.82
N SER A 231 3.23 -22.88 -1.92
CA SER A 231 4.21 -23.56 -2.78
C SER A 231 5.65 -23.37 -2.30
#